data_AF-A0A7C6FTP7-F1
#
_entry.id   AF-A0A7C6FTP7-F1
#
_cell.length_a   1.000
_cell.length_b   1.000
_cell.length_c   1.000
_cell.angle_alpha   90.00
_cell.angle_beta   90.00
_cell.angle_gamma   90.00
#
_symmetry.space_group_name_H-M   'P 1'
#
loop_
_entity.id
_entity.type
_entity.pdbx_description
1 polymer ?
#
loop_
_entity_poly.entity_id
_entity_poly.type
_entity_poly.pdbx_seq_one_letter_code
_entity_poly.pdbx_strand_id
1 'polypeptide(L)'
;VTLLLLDDVTGDRYTYGMLQSGSQELPIFGDEPVDKEGKPIPHKNTTVTVTNGSVSVGPAVTGASFATGDFGGVVVPAVPNESARVVVLTKLGTVRRSDFFTKDGKTYVTVGGETYPVSDAVECYNKAGSSWFKSKSPLADARSFSETLTVYAERPASEGGKIRIVVA
;
A
#
# COMPACT_ATOMS: atom_id res chain seq x y z
N VAL A 1 -26.74 -3.97 -27.65
CA VAL A 1 -25.36 -3.60 -27.29
C VAL A 1 -25.08 -4.18 -25.92
N THR A 2 -24.01 -4.97 -25.77
CA THR A 2 -23.58 -5.52 -24.48
C THR A 2 -22.32 -4.79 -24.08
N LEU A 3 -22.39 -4.02 -22.99
CA LEU A 3 -21.27 -3.28 -22.44
C LEU A 3 -20.68 -4.11 -21.28
N LEU A 4 -19.44 -4.57 -21.42
CA LEU A 4 -18.68 -5.15 -20.32
C LEU A 4 -17.79 -4.04 -19.74
N LEU A 5 -18.16 -3.52 -18.58
CA LEU A 5 -17.33 -2.58 -17.83
C LEU A 5 -16.49 -3.37 -16.82
N LEU A 6 -15.18 -3.42 -17.04
CA LEU A 6 -14.23 -4.00 -16.07
C LEU A 6 -13.83 -2.88 -15.10
N ASP A 7 -14.41 -2.85 -13.90
CA ASP A 7 -14.02 -1.92 -12.83
C ASP A 7 -12.70 -2.40 -12.21
N ASP A 8 -11.66 -1.56 -12.27
CA ASP A 8 -10.26 -1.72 -11.82
C ASP A 8 -9.87 -3.07 -11.18
N VAL A 9 -10.01 -4.17 -11.95
CA VAL A 9 -9.85 -5.55 -11.45
C VAL A 9 -8.43 -5.89 -11.02
N THR A 10 -7.46 -5.01 -11.32
CA THR A 10 -6.03 -5.22 -11.01
C THR A 10 -5.63 -4.49 -9.74
N GLY A 11 -6.08 -3.24 -9.53
CA GLY A 11 -5.78 -2.45 -8.34
C GLY A 11 -6.51 -2.97 -7.08
N ASP A 12 -7.76 -3.41 -7.22
CA ASP A 12 -8.57 -3.84 -6.07
C ASP A 12 -8.15 -5.21 -5.47
N ARG A 13 -7.18 -5.91 -6.08
CA ARG A 13 -6.66 -7.19 -5.57
C ARG A 13 -5.48 -7.08 -4.61
N TYR A 14 -4.89 -5.89 -4.48
CA TYR A 14 -3.78 -5.67 -3.57
C TYR A 14 -4.29 -5.53 -2.14
N THR A 15 -3.54 -6.08 -1.19
CA THR A 15 -3.66 -5.69 0.22
C THR A 15 -2.90 -4.38 0.41
N TYR A 16 -3.61 -3.29 0.67
CA TYR A 16 -3.01 -1.96 0.90
C TYR A 16 -2.67 -1.75 2.37
N GLY A 17 -1.53 -1.12 2.64
CA GLY A 17 -1.06 -0.81 3.98
C GLY A 17 0.31 -0.15 3.99
N MET A 18 0.95 -0.20 5.15
CA MET A 18 2.34 0.23 5.32
C MET A 18 3.27 -0.94 4.99
N LEU A 19 4.26 -0.67 4.14
CA LEU A 19 5.27 -1.61 3.71
C LEU A 19 6.41 -1.69 4.73
N GLN A 20 6.86 -2.91 4.99
CA GLN A 20 8.05 -3.19 5.79
C GLN A 20 9.00 -4.05 4.97
N SER A 21 10.23 -3.56 4.81
CA SER A 21 11.30 -4.28 4.15
C SER A 21 11.99 -5.23 5.12
N GLY A 22 12.25 -6.45 4.64
CA GLY A 22 13.02 -7.46 5.34
C GLY A 22 14.00 -8.16 4.41
N SER A 23 14.63 -9.22 4.89
CA SER A 23 15.53 -10.04 4.09
C SER A 23 15.37 -11.53 4.39
N GLN A 24 15.49 -12.36 3.36
CA GLN A 24 15.58 -13.81 3.48
C GLN A 24 16.93 -14.27 2.95
N GLU A 25 17.65 -15.07 3.73
CA GLU A 25 18.90 -15.70 3.30
C GLU A 25 18.62 -16.86 2.34
N LEU A 26 19.42 -16.95 1.29
CA LEU A 26 19.38 -18.05 0.34
C LEU A 26 20.38 -19.14 0.73
N PRO A 27 20.12 -20.41 0.36
CA PRO A 27 21.11 -21.46 0.49
C PRO A 27 22.37 -21.09 -0.31
N ILE A 28 23.53 -21.42 0.25
CA ILE A 28 24.84 -21.23 -0.40
C ILE A 28 25.03 -22.34 -1.44
N PHE A 29 25.37 -22.00 -2.68
CA PHE A 29 25.63 -22.98 -3.73
C PHE A 29 27.03 -22.80 -4.34
N GLY A 30 27.90 -23.81 -4.21
CA GLY A 30 29.22 -23.84 -4.86
C GLY A 30 30.30 -22.98 -4.19
N ASP A 31 31.26 -22.51 -5.00
CA ASP A 31 32.38 -21.65 -4.57
C ASP A 31 31.92 -20.18 -4.44
N GLU A 32 31.25 -19.87 -3.34
CA GLU A 32 30.76 -18.52 -3.06
C GLU A 32 31.80 -17.62 -2.38
N PRO A 33 31.72 -16.29 -2.59
CA PRO A 33 32.63 -15.35 -1.95
C PRO A 33 32.56 -15.46 -0.43
N VAL A 34 33.73 -15.51 0.19
CA VAL A 34 33.90 -15.57 1.64
C VAL A 34 34.28 -14.20 2.21
N ASP A 35 33.91 -13.95 3.47
CA ASP A 35 34.37 -12.78 4.22
C ASP A 35 35.86 -12.88 4.56
N LYS A 36 36.38 -11.88 5.30
CA LYS A 36 37.80 -11.82 5.65
C LYS A 36 38.23 -12.95 6.59
N GLU A 37 37.26 -13.60 7.23
CA GLU A 37 37.41 -14.71 8.16
C GLU A 37 37.20 -16.07 7.46
N GLY A 38 36.97 -16.08 6.14
CA GLY A 38 36.80 -17.30 5.34
C GLY A 38 35.41 -17.92 5.42
N LYS A 39 34.41 -17.20 5.94
CA LYS A 39 33.02 -17.66 6.04
C LYS A 39 32.23 -17.25 4.80
N PRO A 40 31.38 -18.12 4.22
CA PRO A 40 30.54 -17.77 3.09
C PRO A 40 29.67 -16.54 3.37
N ILE A 41 29.60 -15.61 2.42
CA ILE A 41 28.74 -14.43 2.49
C ILE A 41 27.35 -14.83 1.97
N PRO A 42 26.30 -14.89 2.81
CA PRO A 42 24.99 -15.35 2.37
C PRO A 42 24.35 -14.34 1.39
N HIS A 43 23.87 -14.84 0.26
CA HIS A 43 22.98 -14.08 -0.61
C HIS A 43 21.65 -13.80 0.10
N LYS A 44 21.13 -12.58 -0.06
CA LYS A 44 19.87 -12.15 0.56
C LYS A 44 18.90 -11.64 -0.49
N ASN A 45 17.68 -12.17 -0.46
CA ASN A 45 16.56 -11.58 -1.17
C ASN A 45 15.85 -10.57 -0.27
N THR A 46 15.46 -9.44 -0.83
CA THR A 46 14.54 -8.50 -0.15
C THR A 46 13.17 -9.15 -0.01
N THR A 47 12.57 -8.98 1.16
CA THR A 47 11.19 -9.38 1.42
C THR A 47 10.33 -8.17 1.74
N VAL A 48 9.04 -8.29 1.48
CA VAL A 48 8.03 -7.30 1.83
C VAL A 48 6.99 -7.93 2.75
N THR A 49 6.63 -7.17 3.78
CA THR A 49 5.40 -7.37 4.57
C THR A 49 4.55 -6.12 4.41
N VAL A 50 3.24 -6.27 4.20
CA VAL A 50 2.28 -5.17 4.28
C VAL A 50 1.41 -5.33 5.51
N THR A 51 1.23 -4.24 6.27
CA THR A 51 0.36 -4.24 7.46
C THR A 51 -0.62 -3.08 7.40
N ASN A 52 -1.88 -3.35 7.74
CA ASN A 52 -2.94 -2.35 7.81
C ASN A 52 -3.79 -2.51 9.08
N GLY A 53 -4.98 -1.89 9.14
CA GLY A 53 -5.84 -1.94 10.32
C GLY A 53 -6.34 -3.34 10.68
N SER A 54 -6.42 -4.23 9.69
CA SER A 54 -7.12 -5.51 9.79
C SER A 54 -6.22 -6.72 9.56
N VAL A 55 -5.18 -6.59 8.73
CA VAL A 55 -4.33 -7.71 8.30
C VAL A 55 -2.85 -7.35 8.27
N SER A 56 -2.01 -8.38 8.37
CA SER A 56 -0.60 -8.35 8.04
C SER A 56 -0.30 -9.51 7.09
N VAL A 57 0.31 -9.22 5.94
CA VAL A 57 0.53 -10.17 4.85
C VAL A 57 2.01 -10.17 4.47
N GLY A 58 2.62 -11.35 4.35
CA GLY A 58 4.05 -11.54 4.15
C GLY A 58 4.70 -12.27 5.34
N PRO A 59 6.04 -12.34 5.40
CA PRO A 59 6.99 -11.79 4.42
C PRO A 59 6.97 -12.59 3.11
N ALA A 60 7.12 -11.90 1.98
CA ALA A 60 7.27 -12.53 0.67
C ALA A 60 8.44 -11.91 -0.10
N VAL A 61 9.20 -12.72 -0.84
CA VAL A 61 10.31 -12.23 -1.68
C VAL A 61 9.78 -11.25 -2.72
N THR A 62 10.47 -10.14 -2.94
CA THR A 62 10.11 -9.18 -3.97
C THR A 62 11.33 -8.54 -4.61
N GLY A 63 11.20 -8.16 -5.88
CA GLY A 63 12.19 -7.33 -6.58
C GLY A 63 11.84 -5.84 -6.58
N ALA A 64 10.73 -5.45 -5.95
CA ALA A 64 10.32 -4.05 -5.89
C ALA A 64 11.20 -3.23 -4.96
N SER A 65 11.46 -1.98 -5.33
CA SER A 65 12.16 -1.01 -4.48
C SER A 65 11.16 -0.17 -3.70
N PHE A 66 11.32 -0.13 -2.38
CA PHE A 66 10.54 0.68 -1.44
C PHE A 66 11.31 0.81 -0.12
N ALA A 67 10.95 1.79 0.71
CA ALA A 67 11.46 1.95 2.06
C ALA A 67 10.46 1.39 3.10
N THR A 68 10.98 0.92 4.23
CA THR A 68 10.12 0.63 5.39
C THR A 68 9.41 1.91 5.82
N GLY A 69 8.08 1.84 5.95
CA GLY A 69 7.23 2.98 6.26
C GLY A 69 6.55 3.59 5.03
N ASP A 70 6.95 3.21 3.81
CA ASP A 70 6.20 3.59 2.61
C ASP A 70 4.80 2.98 2.63
N PHE A 71 3.86 3.68 2.02
CA PHE A 71 2.50 3.17 1.82
C PHE A 71 2.40 2.49 0.46
N GLY A 72 1.78 1.32 0.42
CA GLY A 72 1.79 0.47 -0.77
C GLY A 72 0.69 -0.58 -0.78
N GLY A 73 0.56 -1.26 -1.91
CA GLY A 73 -0.24 -2.46 -2.07
C GLY A 73 0.66 -3.68 -2.32
N VAL A 74 0.33 -4.83 -1.73
CA VAL A 74 1.04 -6.09 -1.96
C VAL A 74 0.07 -7.20 -2.38
N VAL A 75 0.45 -7.94 -3.40
CA VAL A 75 -0.12 -9.25 -3.73
C VAL A 75 0.94 -10.32 -3.49
N VAL A 76 0.68 -11.21 -2.54
CA VAL A 76 1.51 -12.38 -2.28
C VAL A 76 1.06 -13.51 -3.21
N PRO A 77 1.98 -14.15 -3.95
CA PRO A 77 1.63 -15.23 -4.86
C PRO A 77 1.18 -16.46 -4.08
N ALA A 78 0.22 -17.20 -4.65
CA ALA A 78 -0.24 -18.47 -4.09
C ALA A 78 0.77 -19.62 -4.35
N VAL A 79 1.67 -19.44 -5.32
CA VAL A 79 2.64 -20.46 -5.74
C VAL A 79 3.97 -20.22 -5.03
N PRO A 80 4.60 -21.27 -4.47
CA PRO A 80 5.96 -21.17 -3.91
C PRO A 80 6.97 -20.66 -4.96
N ASN A 81 7.93 -19.87 -4.52
CA ASN A 81 9.05 -19.32 -5.34
C ASN A 81 8.67 -18.24 -6.36
N GLU A 82 7.42 -17.77 -6.41
CA GLU A 82 7.10 -16.53 -7.11
C GLU A 82 7.33 -15.30 -6.22
N SER A 83 7.70 -14.18 -6.84
CA SER A 83 7.88 -12.91 -6.14
C SER A 83 6.56 -12.16 -5.96
N ALA A 84 6.39 -11.56 -4.78
CA ALA A 84 5.29 -10.65 -4.52
C ALA A 84 5.31 -9.44 -5.45
N ARG A 85 4.11 -9.07 -5.92
CA ARG A 85 3.90 -7.82 -6.65
C ARG A 85 3.66 -6.72 -5.62
N VAL A 86 4.37 -5.62 -5.78
CA VAL A 86 4.28 -4.45 -4.90
C VAL A 86 4.00 -3.23 -5.76
N VAL A 87 3.05 -2.41 -5.33
CA VAL A 87 2.84 -1.06 -5.84
C VAL A 87 3.11 -0.08 -4.70
N VAL A 88 4.00 0.88 -4.92
CA VAL A 88 4.22 1.97 -3.95
C VAL A 88 3.23 3.08 -4.29
N LEU A 89 2.48 3.54 -3.29
CA LEU A 89 1.49 4.59 -3.48
C LEU A 89 2.16 5.96 -3.61
N THR A 90 1.61 6.79 -4.46
CA THR A 90 2.02 8.18 -4.61
C THR A 90 1.32 9.03 -3.56
N LYS A 91 2.10 9.78 -2.77
CA LYS A 91 1.58 10.84 -1.91
C LYS A 91 1.10 12.00 -2.79
N LEU A 92 -0.20 12.26 -2.80
CA LEU A 92 -0.76 13.33 -3.62
C LEU A 92 -0.68 14.71 -2.94
N GLY A 93 -0.77 14.73 -1.61
CA GLY A 93 -0.68 15.97 -0.83
C GLY A 93 -1.61 15.97 0.39
N THR A 94 -1.75 17.16 0.98
CA THR A 94 -2.61 17.40 2.13
C THR A 94 -3.92 18.07 1.67
N VAL A 95 -5.03 17.57 2.19
CA VAL A 95 -6.39 18.08 1.96
C VAL A 95 -7.05 18.39 3.30
N ARG A 96 -8.14 19.17 3.29
CA ARG A 96 -9.00 19.35 4.46
C ARG A 96 -10.02 18.21 4.55
N ARG A 97 -10.46 17.89 5.76
CA ARG A 97 -11.58 16.94 5.96
C ARG A 97 -12.87 17.35 5.24
N SER A 98 -13.05 18.65 4.97
CA SER A 98 -14.18 19.20 4.20
C SER A 98 -14.06 18.98 2.70
N ASP A 99 -12.88 18.66 2.18
CA ASP A 99 -12.65 18.46 0.74
C ASP A 99 -13.14 17.08 0.26
N PHE A 100 -13.50 16.20 1.21
CA PHE A 100 -14.16 14.94 0.93
C PHE A 100 -15.67 15.15 0.76
N PHE A 101 -16.20 14.70 -0.36
CA PHE A 101 -17.62 14.81 -0.70
C PHE A 101 -18.18 13.48 -1.21
N THR A 102 -19.48 13.29 -1.08
CA THR A 102 -20.18 12.10 -1.57
C THR A 102 -21.03 12.46 -2.77
N LYS A 103 -20.89 11.67 -3.83
CA LYS A 103 -21.71 11.76 -5.04
C LYS A 103 -22.13 10.35 -5.43
N ASP A 104 -23.43 10.15 -5.64
CA ASP A 104 -24.01 8.86 -6.06
C ASP A 104 -23.60 7.69 -5.15
N GLY A 105 -23.56 7.95 -3.84
CA GLY A 105 -23.19 6.95 -2.82
C GLY A 105 -21.69 6.64 -2.70
N LYS A 106 -20.84 7.23 -3.55
CA LYS A 106 -19.38 7.07 -3.50
C LYS A 106 -18.70 8.32 -2.94
N THR A 107 -17.64 8.14 -2.16
CA THR A 107 -16.84 9.25 -1.63
C THR A 107 -15.71 9.62 -2.60
N TYR A 108 -15.46 10.92 -2.74
CA TYR A 108 -14.42 11.50 -3.57
C TYR A 108 -13.65 12.55 -2.77
N VAL A 109 -12.45 12.89 -3.26
CA VAL A 109 -11.66 14.01 -2.74
C VAL A 109 -10.94 14.70 -3.88
N THR A 110 -10.88 16.03 -3.83
CA THR A 110 -10.10 16.82 -4.79
C THR A 110 -8.75 17.20 -4.18
N VAL A 111 -7.67 16.86 -4.87
CA VAL A 111 -6.29 17.15 -4.46
C VAL A 111 -5.48 17.50 -5.71
N GLY A 112 -4.70 18.59 -5.65
CA GLY A 112 -3.88 19.01 -6.79
C GLY A 112 -4.67 19.34 -8.07
N GLY A 113 -5.96 19.68 -7.95
CA GLY A 113 -6.84 19.95 -9.09
C GLY A 113 -7.46 18.72 -9.74
N GLU A 114 -7.14 17.51 -9.27
CA GLU A 114 -7.73 16.27 -9.71
C GLU A 114 -8.71 15.72 -8.66
N THR A 115 -9.78 15.06 -9.12
CA THR A 115 -10.77 14.43 -8.25
C THR A 115 -10.59 12.93 -8.28
N TYR A 116 -10.26 12.35 -7.13
CA TYR A 116 -10.08 10.92 -6.97
C TYR A 116 -11.30 10.29 -6.30
N PRO A 117 -11.82 9.15 -6.79
CA PRO A 117 -12.66 8.30 -5.97
C PRO A 117 -11.86 7.77 -4.78
N VAL A 118 -12.49 7.68 -3.62
CA VAL A 118 -11.94 7.02 -2.44
C VAL A 118 -12.38 5.56 -2.45
N SER A 119 -11.43 4.64 -2.27
CA SER A 119 -11.71 3.21 -2.19
C SER A 119 -12.69 2.92 -1.03
N ASP A 120 -13.65 2.03 -1.24
CA ASP A 120 -14.54 1.56 -0.16
C ASP A 120 -13.76 0.80 0.93
N ALA A 121 -12.63 0.20 0.54
CA ALA A 121 -11.67 -0.46 1.43
C ALA A 121 -10.47 0.47 1.77
N VAL A 122 -10.67 1.79 1.81
CA VAL A 122 -9.60 2.73 2.17
C VAL A 122 -9.10 2.46 3.59
N GLU A 123 -7.79 2.35 3.74
CA GLU A 123 -7.14 2.21 5.04
C GLU A 123 -6.76 3.58 5.57
N CYS A 124 -7.00 3.84 6.87
CA CYS A 124 -6.70 5.12 7.48
C CYS A 124 -5.69 4.97 8.62
N TYR A 125 -4.59 5.71 8.55
CA TYR A 125 -3.52 5.68 9.54
C TYR A 125 -3.52 6.92 10.41
N ASN A 126 -3.54 6.75 11.73
CA ASN A 126 -3.28 7.79 12.72
C ASN A 126 -1.78 7.92 12.92
N LYS A 127 -1.18 8.98 12.37
CA LYS A 127 0.25 9.22 12.48
C LYS A 127 0.68 9.55 13.90
N ALA A 128 -0.13 10.34 14.63
CA ALA A 128 0.18 10.74 16.01
C ALA A 128 0.23 9.55 16.97
N GLY A 129 -0.70 8.60 16.81
CA GLY A 129 -0.78 7.38 17.59
C GLY A 129 -0.02 6.19 17.01
N SER A 130 0.69 6.37 15.89
CA SER A 130 1.38 5.31 15.14
C SER A 130 0.53 4.04 14.94
N SER A 131 -0.75 4.20 14.64
CA SER A 131 -1.73 3.12 14.60
C SER A 131 -2.76 3.32 13.50
N TRP A 132 -3.45 2.24 13.12
CA TRP A 132 -4.54 2.29 12.14
C TRP A 132 -5.88 2.57 12.83
N PHE A 133 -6.77 3.29 12.16
CA PHE A 133 -8.19 3.33 12.53
C PHE A 133 -8.83 1.99 12.14
N LYS A 134 -9.48 1.32 13.10
CA LYS A 134 -10.00 -0.06 12.94
C LYS A 134 -11.53 -0.17 13.00
N SER A 135 -12.24 0.95 13.03
CA SER A 135 -13.70 0.91 13.02
C SER A 135 -14.23 0.46 11.65
N LYS A 136 -15.56 0.28 11.55
CA LYS A 136 -16.22 -0.01 10.27
C LYS A 136 -16.25 1.21 9.32
N SER A 137 -15.81 2.38 9.78
CA SER A 137 -15.81 3.63 8.99
C SER A 137 -14.52 4.40 9.25
N PRO A 138 -13.35 3.84 8.92
CA PRO A 138 -12.04 4.40 9.28
C PRO A 138 -11.81 5.80 8.69
N LEU A 139 -12.39 6.09 7.52
CA LEU A 139 -12.33 7.43 6.92
C LEU A 139 -13.10 8.48 7.73
N ALA A 140 -14.24 8.10 8.33
CA ALA A 140 -15.00 9.01 9.17
C ALA A 140 -14.23 9.33 10.47
N ASP A 141 -13.60 8.32 11.07
CA ASP A 141 -12.76 8.49 12.26
C ASP A 141 -11.57 9.40 11.96
N ALA A 142 -10.87 9.19 10.85
CA ALA A 142 -9.74 10.01 10.43
C ALA A 142 -10.14 11.49 10.22
N ARG A 143 -11.28 11.74 9.55
CA ARG A 143 -11.83 13.09 9.34
C ARG A 143 -12.31 13.75 10.63
N SER A 144 -12.75 12.96 11.62
CA SER A 144 -13.11 13.46 12.94
C SER A 144 -11.86 13.82 13.76
N PHE A 145 -10.81 13.00 13.65
CA PHE A 145 -9.57 13.13 14.39
C PHE A 145 -8.71 14.31 13.92
N SER A 146 -8.65 14.59 12.61
CA SER A 146 -7.78 15.63 12.05
C SER A 146 -8.50 16.55 11.08
N GLU A 147 -8.18 17.85 11.15
CA GLU A 147 -8.65 18.85 10.18
C GLU A 147 -7.99 18.66 8.81
N THR A 148 -6.75 18.20 8.79
CA THR A 148 -5.95 18.01 7.57
C THR A 148 -5.49 16.59 7.42
N LEU A 149 -5.67 16.03 6.23
CA LEU A 149 -5.41 14.62 5.93
C LEU A 149 -4.44 14.53 4.75
N THR A 150 -3.47 13.62 4.80
CA THR A 150 -2.64 13.31 3.64
C THR A 150 -3.23 12.13 2.89
N VAL A 151 -3.38 12.23 1.56
CA VAL A 151 -3.98 11.17 0.74
C VAL A 151 -2.98 10.53 -0.21
N TYR A 152 -3.11 9.22 -0.41
CA TYR A 152 -2.22 8.40 -1.23
C TYR A 152 -3.03 7.58 -2.24
N ALA A 153 -2.57 7.57 -3.49
CA ALA A 153 -3.18 6.84 -4.59
C ALA A 153 -2.19 5.94 -5.33
N GLU A 154 -2.69 4.91 -5.99
CA GLU A 154 -1.86 3.94 -6.71
C GLU A 154 -1.39 4.41 -8.09
N ARG A 155 -2.13 5.34 -8.70
CA ARG A 155 -1.87 5.94 -10.03
C ARG A 155 -2.70 7.22 -10.17
N PRO A 156 -2.49 8.04 -11.22
CA PRO A 156 -3.27 9.26 -11.45
C PRO A 156 -4.78 9.02 -11.60
N ALA A 157 -5.59 10.03 -11.30
CA ALA A 157 -7.05 9.96 -11.42
C ALA A 157 -7.50 9.70 -12.87
N SER A 158 -6.79 10.30 -13.83
CA SER A 158 -7.01 10.12 -15.27
C SER A 158 -6.79 8.68 -15.76
N GLU A 159 -6.05 7.87 -15.02
CA GLU A 159 -5.80 6.44 -15.29
C GLU A 159 -6.69 5.53 -14.42
N GLY A 160 -7.72 6.10 -13.78
CA GLY A 160 -8.64 5.38 -12.91
C GLY A 160 -8.12 5.11 -11.49
N GLY A 161 -7.09 5.83 -11.05
CA GLY A 161 -6.54 5.67 -9.70
C GLY A 161 -7.53 6.03 -8.59
N LYS A 162 -7.48 5.26 -7.50
CA LYS A 162 -8.30 5.49 -6.30
C LYS A 162 -7.41 5.91 -5.12
N ILE A 163 -7.98 6.67 -4.18
CA ILE A 163 -7.35 6.85 -2.87
C ILE A 163 -7.40 5.52 -2.12
N ARG A 164 -6.22 5.00 -1.75
CA ARG A 164 -6.07 3.72 -1.03
C ARG A 164 -5.74 3.93 0.44
N ILE A 165 -5.00 4.99 0.76
CA ILE A 165 -4.58 5.30 2.13
C ILE A 165 -4.81 6.78 2.43
N VAL A 166 -5.35 7.04 3.62
CA VAL A 166 -5.47 8.37 4.21
C VAL A 166 -4.70 8.41 5.53
N VAL A 167 -3.91 9.46 5.75
CA VAL A 167 -3.14 9.65 6.97
C VAL A 167 -3.66 10.88 7.71
N ALA A 168 -4.06 10.68 8.96
CA ALA A 168 -4.52 11.71 9.88
C ALA A 168 -3.45 12.12 10.89
#